data_AF-A0A0E0G2J6-F1
#
_entry.id   AF-A0A0E0G2J6-F1
#
_cell.length_a   1.000
_cell.length_b   1.000
_cell.length_c   1.000
_cell.angle_alpha   90.00
_cell.angle_beta   90.00
_cell.angle_gamma   90.00
#
_symmetry.space_group_name_H-M   'P 1'
#
loop_
_entity.id
_entity.type
_entity.pdbx_description
1 polymer ?
#
loop_
_entity_poly.entity_id
_entity_poly.type
_entity_poly.pdbx_seq_one_letter_code
_entity_poly.pdbx_strand_id
1 'polypeptide(L)'
;MGEEEKIMAAGKKMVRVREFIMEKDLPAVEELERLCQAGLSGDNGAGGGGGKKKKRGMSLYAEQIGDPFARVRHAPDHVILVAECGDEVVGVIKACVRMVTRGSSSSLRKTKTKTNKFVKAACLLGLRVSPSHRRLGIATELVRRAEEWCAARGAAYATMATTASNAASLALFQGRFKYALFRKPRFLGHPVHRHRARVPRAHRVLQLPPPLAAAAYAALLPAAAAAAAAPEFVPADLPALLAHKLTRGTYLAVERSPGAGAPSSFAVLSVYDATRSLSFRVGGAQPLLRASLAAARALDRRAPWLRVPSVPDVFRPFGAYLLYGLHMSGPAGAALLRTLCRHAHNVARNNPACAVVAADVAPDDPAAAAVPHWRRFSCDEDVWCIKKITSVAANGNAAPAAGDDDDWTTAPPSSVLFVDPREF
;
A
#
# COMPACT_ATOMS: atom_id res chain seq x y z
N MET A 1 -23.51 23.01 41.43
CA MET A 1 -22.57 22.11 40.71
C MET A 1 -22.64 20.76 41.38
N GLY A 2 -23.39 19.84 40.78
CA GLY A 2 -23.79 18.58 41.40
C GLY A 2 -22.69 17.52 41.35
N GLU A 3 -22.68 16.63 42.35
CA GLU A 3 -21.80 15.46 42.42
C GLU A 3 -21.80 14.60 41.15
N GLU A 4 -22.88 14.62 40.36
CA GLU A 4 -22.96 13.93 39.07
C GLU A 4 -21.96 14.47 38.02
N GLU A 5 -21.63 15.76 38.05
CA GLU A 5 -20.65 16.36 37.14
C GLU A 5 -19.21 16.00 37.57
N LYS A 6 -18.99 15.80 38.87
CA LYS A 6 -17.73 15.25 39.44
C LYS A 6 -17.58 13.76 39.15
N ILE A 7 -18.65 12.97 39.17
CA ILE A 7 -18.63 11.53 38.83
C ILE A 7 -18.40 11.34 37.31
N MET A 8 -18.97 12.19 36.47
CA MET A 8 -18.72 12.22 35.02
C MET A 8 -17.29 12.66 34.67
N ALA A 9 -16.66 13.51 35.48
CA ALA A 9 -15.26 13.90 35.35
C ALA A 9 -14.28 12.85 35.90
N ALA A 10 -14.66 12.09 36.93
CA ALA A 10 -13.81 11.10 37.60
C ALA A 10 -13.59 9.79 36.79
N GLY A 11 -14.43 9.52 35.78
CA GLY A 11 -14.36 8.29 34.97
C GLY A 11 -13.54 8.37 33.67
N LYS A 12 -13.13 9.56 33.23
CA LYS A 12 -12.27 9.71 32.05
C LYS A 12 -10.83 9.40 32.44
N LYS A 13 -10.40 8.13 32.30
CA LYS A 13 -8.97 7.81 32.25
C LYS A 13 -8.33 8.72 31.20
N MET A 14 -7.43 9.60 31.64
CA MET A 14 -6.79 10.59 30.78
C MET A 14 -5.94 9.87 29.75
N VAL A 15 -6.32 9.97 28.47
CA VAL A 15 -5.54 9.40 27.37
C VAL A 15 -4.38 10.34 27.06
N ARG A 16 -3.16 9.85 27.20
CA ARG A 16 -1.95 10.59 26.81
C ARG A 16 -1.42 10.02 25.50
N VAL A 17 -1.18 10.89 24.51
CA VAL A 17 -0.49 10.51 23.27
C VAL A 17 0.92 11.06 23.29
N ARG A 18 1.88 10.19 22.96
CA ARG A 18 3.31 10.48 22.89
C ARG A 18 3.99 9.68 21.78
N GLU A 19 5.22 10.03 21.46
CA GLU A 19 6.05 9.24 20.55
C GLU A 19 6.37 7.87 21.17
N PHE A 20 6.45 6.88 20.30
CA PHE A 20 6.83 5.51 20.60
C PHE A 20 8.28 5.42 21.07
N ILE A 21 8.52 4.68 22.14
CA ILE A 21 9.84 4.41 22.70
C ILE A 21 10.13 2.93 22.51
N MET A 22 11.17 2.62 21.72
CA MET A 22 11.47 1.25 21.27
C MET A 22 11.61 0.26 22.43
N GLU A 23 12.41 0.58 23.45
CA GLU A 23 12.67 -0.37 24.54
C GLU A 23 11.45 -0.61 25.43
N LYS A 24 10.54 0.38 25.53
CA LYS A 24 9.37 0.33 26.41
C LYS A 24 8.15 -0.27 25.72
N ASP A 25 7.86 0.19 24.50
CA ASP A 25 6.53 0.05 23.90
C ASP A 25 6.44 -1.11 22.92
N LEU A 26 7.57 -1.63 22.43
CA LEU A 26 7.61 -2.67 21.40
C LEU A 26 6.70 -3.87 21.73
N PRO A 27 6.80 -4.51 22.92
CA PRO A 27 5.98 -5.67 23.23
C PRO A 27 4.48 -5.36 23.24
N ALA A 28 4.11 -4.19 23.76
CA ALA A 28 2.71 -3.78 23.86
C ALA A 28 2.12 -3.42 22.48
N VAL A 29 2.91 -2.79 21.61
CA VAL A 29 2.50 -2.46 20.23
C VAL A 29 2.38 -3.71 19.37
N GLU A 30 3.29 -4.68 19.49
CA GLU A 30 3.19 -5.96 18.77
C GLU A 30 1.91 -6.73 19.16
N GLU A 31 1.62 -6.80 20.47
CA GLU A 31 0.40 -7.44 20.96
C GLU A 31 -0.86 -6.69 20.51
N LEU A 32 -0.84 -5.36 20.57
CA LEU A 32 -1.94 -4.52 20.09
C LEU A 32 -2.21 -4.72 18.59
N GLU A 33 -1.16 -4.80 17.77
CA GLU A 33 -1.27 -5.08 16.34
C GLU A 33 -1.88 -6.47 16.10
N ARG A 34 -1.45 -7.49 16.86
CA ARG A 34 -1.99 -8.85 16.83
C ARG A 34 -3.47 -8.89 17.18
N LEU A 35 -3.89 -8.21 18.24
CA LEU A 35 -5.28 -8.13 18.69
C LEU A 35 -6.20 -7.39 17.71
N CYS A 36 -5.63 -6.49 16.90
CA CYS A 36 -6.38 -5.68 15.95
C CYS A 36 -6.30 -6.17 14.50
N GLN A 37 -5.78 -7.37 14.25
CA GLN A 37 -5.72 -7.95 12.90
C GLN A 37 -7.13 -8.10 12.31
N ALA A 38 -7.31 -7.58 11.10
CA ALA A 38 -8.52 -7.73 10.30
C ALA A 38 -8.14 -8.25 8.90
N GLY A 39 -9.01 -9.05 8.28
CA GLY A 39 -8.79 -9.54 6.92
C GLY A 39 -8.88 -8.41 5.89
N LEU A 40 -8.18 -8.57 4.76
CA LEU A 40 -8.28 -7.67 3.60
C LEU A 40 -9.62 -7.82 2.86
N SER A 41 -10.27 -8.97 2.99
CA SER A 41 -11.63 -9.22 2.50
C SER A 41 -12.60 -9.26 3.68
N GLY A 42 -13.66 -8.47 3.65
CA GLY A 42 -14.58 -8.17 4.75
C GLY A 42 -15.41 -9.33 5.35
N ASP A 43 -14.76 -10.37 5.88
CA ASP A 43 -15.39 -11.29 6.84
C ASP A 43 -15.12 -10.76 8.26
N ASN A 44 -15.97 -9.83 8.69
CA ASN A 44 -16.03 -9.36 10.08
C ASN A 44 -16.43 -10.51 11.00
N GLY A 45 -15.45 -11.22 11.55
CA GLY A 45 -15.64 -12.14 12.67
C GLY A 45 -15.55 -11.41 14.01
N ALA A 46 -16.51 -10.54 14.34
CA ALA A 46 -16.75 -10.09 15.71
C ALA A 46 -18.17 -9.50 15.85
N GLY A 47 -19.04 -10.19 16.59
CA GLY A 47 -20.36 -9.69 17.02
C GLY A 47 -21.43 -10.76 16.98
N GLY A 48 -21.84 -11.26 18.16
CA GLY A 48 -22.96 -12.18 18.32
C GLY A 48 -24.29 -11.58 17.84
N GLY A 49 -25.15 -12.45 17.34
CA GLY A 49 -26.51 -12.14 16.87
C GLY A 49 -26.95 -13.22 15.90
N GLY A 50 -27.87 -14.08 16.33
CA GLY A 50 -28.36 -15.22 15.55
C GLY A 50 -28.94 -14.78 14.21
N GLY A 51 -28.59 -15.51 13.14
CA GLY A 51 -29.18 -15.32 11.81
C GLY A 51 -28.27 -15.79 10.68
N LYS A 52 -28.51 -17.01 10.19
CA LYS A 52 -27.93 -17.67 8.98
C LYS A 52 -26.39 -17.71 8.89
N LYS A 53 -25.83 -18.93 9.04
CA LYS A 53 -24.45 -19.29 8.67
C LYS A 53 -24.15 -18.86 7.22
N LYS A 54 -23.62 -17.65 7.02
CA LYS A 54 -22.96 -17.27 5.77
C LYS A 54 -21.75 -18.19 5.62
N LYS A 55 -21.61 -18.87 4.48
CA LYS A 55 -20.44 -19.73 4.20
C LYS A 55 -19.17 -18.90 4.41
N ARG A 56 -18.41 -19.17 5.48
CA ARG A 56 -17.09 -18.58 5.73
C ARG A 56 -16.23 -18.80 4.49
N GLY A 57 -15.96 -17.72 3.77
CA GLY A 57 -15.12 -17.74 2.58
C GLY A 57 -13.66 -17.89 2.97
N MET A 58 -12.82 -18.24 2.00
CA MET A 58 -11.38 -18.16 2.17
C MET A 58 -10.98 -16.69 2.00
N SER A 59 -10.27 -16.12 2.98
CA SER A 59 -9.92 -14.70 3.04
C SER A 59 -8.41 -14.49 3.19
N LEU A 60 -7.91 -13.42 2.56
CA LEU A 60 -6.52 -12.98 2.70
C LEU A 60 -6.41 -12.02 3.88
N TYR A 61 -5.47 -12.26 4.78
CA TYR A 61 -5.14 -11.40 5.91
C TYR A 61 -3.76 -10.79 5.66
N ALA A 62 -3.63 -9.48 5.87
CA ALA A 62 -2.32 -8.82 5.96
C ALA A 62 -1.94 -8.70 7.43
N GLU A 63 -0.75 -9.20 7.75
CA GLU A 63 -0.17 -9.23 9.09
C GLU A 63 1.17 -8.48 9.04
N GLN A 64 1.38 -7.57 10.00
CA GLN A 64 2.66 -6.90 10.14
C GLN A 64 3.65 -7.82 10.86
N ILE A 65 4.89 -7.86 10.40
CA ILE A 65 5.93 -8.75 10.93
C ILE A 65 6.74 -8.01 11.99
N GLY A 66 6.39 -8.12 13.28
CA GLY A 66 7.24 -7.87 14.48
C GLY A 66 8.12 -6.60 14.55
N ASP A 67 8.01 -5.69 13.59
CA ASP A 67 8.77 -4.46 13.48
C ASP A 67 7.74 -3.34 13.36
N PRO A 68 7.51 -2.57 14.42
CA PRO A 68 6.55 -1.46 14.39
C PRO A 68 6.95 -0.39 13.36
N PHE A 69 8.23 -0.32 12.97
CA PHE A 69 8.70 0.62 11.96
C PHE A 69 8.57 0.12 10.52
N ALA A 70 8.24 -1.16 10.28
CA ALA A 70 8.28 -1.79 8.95
C ALA A 70 7.76 -0.90 7.80
N ARG A 71 6.61 -0.25 8.02
CA ARG A 71 5.88 0.57 7.03
C ARG A 71 6.35 2.02 6.88
N VAL A 72 7.19 2.49 7.80
CA VAL A 72 7.60 3.90 7.90
C VAL A 72 9.11 4.10 7.96
N ARG A 73 9.87 3.04 8.27
CA ARG A 73 11.33 3.00 8.41
C ARG A 73 12.07 3.62 7.23
N HIS A 74 11.51 3.45 6.04
CA HIS A 74 12.13 3.85 4.79
C HIS A 74 11.59 5.18 4.24
N ALA A 75 10.70 5.84 4.99
CA ALA A 75 10.25 7.19 4.69
C ALA A 75 11.20 8.23 5.31
N PRO A 76 11.48 9.35 4.61
CA PRO A 76 12.45 10.35 5.05
C PRO A 76 12.04 11.02 6.37
N ASP A 77 10.75 11.36 6.52
CA ASP A 77 10.15 11.84 7.76
C ASP A 77 9.10 10.84 8.22
N HIS A 78 9.25 10.28 9.42
CA HIS A 78 8.25 9.41 10.02
C HIS A 78 8.15 9.51 11.54
N VAL A 79 7.00 9.08 12.06
CA VAL A 79 6.73 8.93 13.50
C VAL A 79 5.81 7.74 13.77
N ILE A 80 5.96 7.17 14.95
CA ILE A 80 4.99 6.26 15.55
C ILE A 80 4.49 6.92 16.84
N LEU A 81 3.19 7.12 16.96
CA LEU A 81 2.54 7.67 18.14
C LEU A 81 1.77 6.57 18.85
N VAL A 82 1.93 6.50 20.16
CA VAL A 82 1.18 5.58 21.04
C VAL A 82 0.22 6.36 21.94
N ALA A 83 -0.91 5.77 22.24
CA ALA A 83 -1.87 6.25 23.22
C ALA A 83 -1.80 5.38 24.48
N GLU A 84 -1.56 6.02 25.61
CA GLU A 84 -1.52 5.39 26.93
C GLU A 84 -2.80 5.71 27.72
N CYS A 85 -3.29 4.71 28.45
CA CYS A 85 -4.41 4.82 29.38
C CYS A 85 -3.95 4.26 30.74
N GLY A 86 -3.48 5.14 31.63
CA GLY A 86 -2.62 4.70 32.73
C GLY A 86 -1.25 4.26 32.19
N ASP A 87 -0.78 3.08 32.58
CA ASP A 87 0.50 2.50 32.12
C ASP A 87 0.35 1.55 30.92
N GLU A 88 -0.87 1.38 30.39
CA GLU A 88 -1.16 0.48 29.26
C GLU A 88 -1.15 1.23 27.93
N VAL A 89 -0.39 0.72 26.94
CA VAL A 89 -0.49 1.16 25.54
C VAL A 89 -1.74 0.57 24.90
N VAL A 90 -2.73 1.42 24.64
CA VAL A 90 -4.06 1.03 24.17
C VAL A 90 -4.34 1.43 22.72
N GLY A 91 -3.44 2.19 22.10
CA GLY A 91 -3.57 2.62 20.72
C GLY A 91 -2.22 2.97 20.08
N VAL A 92 -2.14 2.84 18.75
CA VAL A 92 -0.96 3.23 17.97
C VAL A 92 -1.40 3.79 16.61
N ILE A 93 -0.67 4.78 16.11
CA ILE A 93 -0.76 5.26 14.72
C ILE A 93 0.64 5.55 14.21
N LYS A 94 0.86 5.36 12.91
CA LYS A 94 2.10 5.68 12.23
C LYS A 94 1.82 6.78 11.23
N ALA A 95 2.78 7.67 11.02
CA ALA A 95 2.67 8.69 10.00
C ALA A 95 4.02 8.89 9.32
N CYS A 96 3.99 9.19 8.03
CA CYS A 96 5.17 9.66 7.31
C CYS A 96 4.82 10.83 6.39
N VAL A 97 5.79 11.68 6.09
CA VAL A 97 5.65 12.80 5.16
C VAL A 97 6.62 12.61 4.01
N ARG A 98 6.13 12.81 2.79
CA ARG A 98 6.93 12.68 1.57
C ARG A 98 6.52 13.69 0.52
N MET A 99 7.45 13.99 -0.36
CA MET A 99 7.22 14.85 -1.52
C MET A 99 6.77 13.98 -2.71
N VAL A 100 5.58 14.22 -3.24
CA VAL A 100 4.97 13.38 -4.29
C VAL A 100 4.28 14.19 -5.38
N THR A 101 4.08 13.59 -6.55
CA THR A 101 3.32 14.22 -7.64
C THR A 101 1.82 14.27 -7.37
N ARG A 102 1.16 15.39 -7.74
CA ARG A 102 -0.31 15.56 -7.62
C ARG A 102 -1.13 14.99 -8.79
N GLY A 103 -0.50 14.53 -9.86
CA GLY A 103 -1.19 14.32 -11.13
C GLY A 103 -1.55 15.65 -11.82
N SER A 104 -1.96 15.61 -13.08
CA SER A 104 -2.33 16.80 -13.86
C SER A 104 -3.83 17.01 -13.77
N SER A 105 -4.26 18.15 -13.24
CA SER A 105 -5.66 18.60 -13.39
C SER A 105 -5.84 19.14 -14.80
N SER A 106 -6.88 18.67 -15.50
CA SER A 106 -7.19 19.04 -16.89
C SER A 106 -7.80 20.43 -17.03
N SER A 107 -7.46 21.37 -16.14
CA SER A 107 -7.96 22.74 -16.27
C SER A 107 -7.34 23.40 -17.50
N LEU A 108 -8.16 23.56 -18.54
CA LEU A 108 -7.86 24.10 -19.87
C LEU A 108 -7.35 25.56 -19.89
N ARG A 109 -6.95 26.15 -18.77
CA ARG A 109 -6.46 27.52 -18.72
C ARG A 109 -4.94 27.56 -18.83
N LYS A 110 -4.48 27.89 -20.06
CA LYS A 110 -3.17 28.44 -20.38
C LYS A 110 -2.86 29.64 -19.46
N THR A 111 -2.37 29.37 -18.25
CA THR A 111 -1.66 30.37 -17.45
C THR A 111 -0.30 29.80 -17.08
N LYS A 112 0.73 30.53 -17.48
CA LYS A 112 2.17 30.20 -17.42
C LYS A 112 2.73 30.15 -15.99
N THR A 113 1.94 29.80 -15.00
CA THR A 113 2.44 29.62 -13.63
C THR A 113 2.81 28.16 -13.46
N LYS A 114 4.11 27.90 -13.24
CA LYS A 114 4.69 26.62 -12.83
C LYS A 114 4.02 26.16 -11.53
N THR A 115 2.80 25.62 -11.60
CA THR A 115 2.17 24.99 -10.44
C THR A 115 3.05 23.83 -10.01
N ASN A 116 3.42 23.81 -8.73
CA ASN A 116 4.38 22.86 -8.17
C ASN A 116 3.89 21.43 -8.45
N LYS A 117 4.56 20.73 -9.37
CA LYS A 117 4.28 19.32 -9.72
C LYS A 117 4.33 18.40 -8.49
N PHE A 118 5.07 18.83 -7.47
CA PHE A 118 5.28 18.11 -6.24
C PHE A 118 4.61 18.80 -5.05
N VAL A 119 4.04 18.00 -4.16
CA VAL A 119 3.46 18.43 -2.88
C VAL A 119 3.96 17.54 -1.76
N LYS A 120 4.10 18.10 -0.56
CA LYS A 120 4.29 17.30 0.64
C LYS A 120 2.95 16.68 1.05
N ALA A 121 2.86 15.37 0.96
CA ALA A 121 1.71 14.60 1.41
C ALA A 121 2.13 13.72 2.60
N ALA A 122 1.30 13.72 3.63
CA ALA A 122 1.38 12.81 4.75
C ALA A 122 0.62 11.52 4.43
N CYS A 123 1.12 10.39 4.91
CA CYS A 123 0.44 9.10 4.87
C CYS A 123 0.23 8.62 6.30
N LEU A 124 -1.04 8.48 6.71
CA LEU A 124 -1.43 7.94 8.01
C LEU A 124 -1.65 6.43 7.88
N LEU A 125 -0.89 5.67 8.65
CA LEU A 125 -0.74 4.23 8.51
C LEU A 125 -0.98 3.52 9.84
N GLY A 126 -1.49 2.28 9.77
CA GLY A 126 -1.47 1.36 10.90
C GLY A 126 -2.22 1.82 12.16
N LEU A 127 -3.29 2.61 12.04
CA LEU A 127 -4.11 3.01 13.20
C LEU A 127 -4.76 1.78 13.85
N ARG A 128 -4.35 1.46 15.08
CA ARG A 128 -4.92 0.39 15.90
C ARG A 128 -5.37 0.93 17.26
N VAL A 129 -6.48 0.41 17.77
CA VAL A 129 -6.99 0.69 19.13
C VAL A 129 -7.50 -0.61 19.72
N SER A 130 -7.05 -0.88 20.95
CA SER A 130 -7.39 -2.07 21.73
C SER A 130 -8.91 -2.26 21.75
N PRO A 131 -9.45 -3.45 21.45
CA PRO A 131 -10.89 -3.68 21.39
C PRO A 131 -11.66 -3.23 22.63
N SER A 132 -11.08 -3.43 23.82
CA SER A 132 -11.66 -3.03 25.12
C SER A 132 -11.69 -1.51 25.34
N HIS A 133 -10.91 -0.75 24.57
CA HIS A 133 -10.77 0.69 24.69
C HIS A 133 -11.36 1.46 23.50
N ARG A 134 -12.08 0.77 22.60
CA ARG A 134 -12.77 1.43 21.48
C ARG A 134 -13.89 2.33 22.00
N ARG A 135 -14.27 3.32 21.19
CA ARG A 135 -15.31 4.33 21.51
C ARG A 135 -14.98 5.29 22.66
N LEU A 136 -13.75 5.26 23.19
CA LEU A 136 -13.26 6.20 24.21
C LEU A 136 -12.55 7.44 23.64
N GLY A 137 -12.62 7.68 22.32
CA GLY A 137 -11.98 8.82 21.66
C GLY A 137 -10.46 8.66 21.40
N ILE A 138 -9.85 7.53 21.76
CA ILE A 138 -8.40 7.27 21.56
C ILE A 138 -7.97 7.45 20.10
N ALA A 139 -8.70 6.84 19.16
CA ALA A 139 -8.40 6.95 17.74
C ALA A 139 -8.46 8.41 17.25
N THR A 140 -9.40 9.18 17.77
CA THR A 140 -9.53 10.61 17.46
C THR A 140 -8.28 11.37 17.92
N GLU A 141 -7.85 11.17 19.16
CA GLU A 141 -6.68 11.88 19.67
C GLU A 141 -5.39 11.48 18.93
N LEU A 142 -5.21 10.20 18.60
CA LEU A 142 -4.09 9.72 17.78
C LEU A 142 -4.06 10.37 16.40
N VAL A 143 -5.18 10.38 15.68
CA VAL A 143 -5.26 11.00 14.35
C VAL A 143 -4.99 12.51 14.43
N ARG A 144 -5.55 13.21 15.43
CA ARG A 144 -5.30 14.66 15.61
C ARG A 144 -3.81 14.95 15.79
N ARG A 145 -3.14 14.23 16.68
CA ARG A 145 -1.70 14.40 16.93
C ARG A 145 -0.84 14.05 15.73
N ALA A 146 -1.23 13.03 14.97
CA ALA A 146 -0.54 12.67 13.73
C ALA A 146 -0.71 13.77 12.66
N GLU A 147 -1.92 14.33 12.50
CA GLU A 147 -2.16 15.47 11.59
C GLU A 147 -1.32 16.69 11.98
N GLU A 148 -1.24 17.02 13.27
CA GLU A 148 -0.42 18.13 13.80
C GLU A 148 1.07 17.91 13.53
N TRP A 149 1.59 16.71 13.81
CA TRP A 149 2.97 16.35 13.54
C TRP A 149 3.33 16.45 12.05
N CYS A 150 2.40 16.04 11.18
CA CYS A 150 2.53 16.13 9.72
C CYS A 150 2.47 17.58 9.21
N ALA A 151 1.51 18.37 9.71
CA ALA A 151 1.35 19.77 9.36
C ALA A 151 2.59 20.59 9.76
N ALA A 152 3.17 20.32 10.92
CA ALA A 152 4.42 20.93 11.38
C ALA A 152 5.62 20.63 10.45
N ARG A 153 5.57 19.55 9.66
CA ARG A 153 6.57 19.19 8.64
C ARG A 153 6.24 19.72 7.24
N GLY A 154 5.20 20.54 7.15
CA GLY A 154 4.75 21.20 5.93
C GLY A 154 3.97 20.28 4.99
N ALA A 155 3.40 19.18 5.48
CA ALA A 155 2.45 18.42 4.69
C ALA A 155 1.20 19.28 4.42
N ALA A 156 0.82 19.39 3.15
CA ALA A 156 -0.38 20.12 2.71
C ALA A 156 -1.60 19.21 2.63
N TYR A 157 -1.37 17.91 2.49
CA TYR A 157 -2.40 16.88 2.41
C TYR A 157 -2.05 15.72 3.33
N ALA A 158 -3.06 15.06 3.89
CA ALA A 158 -2.94 13.79 4.59
C ALA A 158 -3.79 12.74 3.88
N THR A 159 -3.23 11.56 3.68
CA THR A 159 -3.91 10.41 3.11
C THR A 159 -3.98 9.28 4.13
N MET A 160 -4.97 8.41 3.96
CA MET A 160 -5.09 7.15 4.70
C MET A 160 -5.67 6.10 3.77
N ALA A 161 -5.40 4.83 4.06
CA ALA A 161 -6.00 3.70 3.37
C ALA A 161 -6.74 2.79 4.35
N THR A 162 -7.88 2.27 3.92
CA THR A 162 -8.70 1.30 4.67
C THR A 162 -9.50 0.44 3.69
N THR A 163 -10.13 -0.64 4.15
CA THR A 163 -11.09 -1.39 3.34
C THR A 163 -12.48 -0.75 3.36
N ALA A 164 -13.25 -0.93 2.28
CA ALA A 164 -14.63 -0.50 2.15
C ALA A 164 -15.56 -1.15 3.20
N SER A 165 -15.19 -2.32 3.69
CA SER A 165 -15.89 -3.07 4.75
C SER A 165 -15.61 -2.55 6.17
N ASN A 166 -14.59 -1.70 6.36
CA ASN A 166 -14.22 -1.15 7.66
C ASN A 166 -15.02 0.12 7.99
N ALA A 167 -16.30 -0.07 8.34
CA ALA A 167 -17.22 1.03 8.67
C ALA A 167 -16.72 1.93 9.82
N ALA A 168 -15.96 1.39 10.79
CA ALA A 168 -15.43 2.18 11.91
C ALA A 168 -14.35 3.16 11.46
N SER A 169 -13.44 2.73 10.58
CA SER A 169 -12.42 3.58 9.98
C SER A 169 -13.05 4.67 9.10
N LEU A 170 -14.00 4.28 8.24
CA LEU A 170 -14.70 5.22 7.37
C LEU A 170 -15.50 6.28 8.17
N ALA A 171 -16.21 5.87 9.23
CA ALA A 171 -16.91 6.79 10.12
C ALA A 171 -15.97 7.78 10.84
N LEU A 172 -14.78 7.32 11.24
CA LEU A 172 -13.76 8.18 11.85
C LEU A 172 -13.22 9.19 10.82
N PHE A 173 -12.68 8.72 9.70
CA PHE A 173 -11.96 9.58 8.79
C PHE A 173 -12.88 10.42 7.90
N GLN A 174 -13.89 9.83 7.25
CA GLN A 174 -14.82 10.60 6.42
C GLN A 174 -15.83 11.37 7.26
N GLY A 175 -16.36 10.74 8.32
CA GLY A 175 -17.37 11.35 9.17
C GLY A 175 -16.83 12.44 10.08
N ARG A 176 -15.87 12.09 10.95
CA ARG A 176 -15.36 12.98 12.01
C ARG A 176 -14.27 13.92 11.51
N PHE A 177 -13.28 13.39 10.78
CA PHE A 177 -12.15 14.20 10.29
C PHE A 177 -12.37 14.82 8.90
N LYS A 178 -13.49 14.49 8.23
CA LYS A 178 -13.87 15.04 6.91
C LYS A 178 -12.87 14.74 5.80
N TYR A 179 -12.25 13.56 5.82
CA TYR A 179 -11.48 13.09 4.67
C TYR A 179 -12.44 12.80 3.50
N ALA A 180 -12.11 13.30 2.33
CA ALA A 180 -12.79 12.97 1.09
C ALA A 180 -12.38 11.57 0.61
N LEU A 181 -13.32 10.84 0.01
CA LEU A 181 -13.00 9.62 -0.74
C LEU A 181 -12.14 9.99 -1.95
N PHE A 182 -11.00 9.35 -2.13
CA PHE A 182 -9.99 9.79 -3.09
C PHE A 182 -9.73 8.78 -4.21
N ARG A 183 -9.16 7.62 -3.88
CA ARG A 183 -8.77 6.59 -4.85
C ARG A 183 -9.17 5.20 -4.34
N LYS A 184 -9.21 4.22 -5.23
CA LYS A 184 -9.56 2.82 -4.91
C LYS A 184 -8.60 1.86 -5.62
N PRO A 185 -7.33 1.78 -5.21
CA PRO A 185 -6.40 0.83 -5.83
C PRO A 185 -6.91 -0.60 -5.68
N ARG A 186 -6.43 -1.47 -6.56
CA ARG A 186 -6.69 -2.91 -6.52
C ARG A 186 -5.39 -3.63 -6.23
N PHE A 187 -5.37 -4.39 -5.15
CA PHE A 187 -4.29 -5.30 -4.83
C PHE A 187 -4.43 -6.56 -5.70
N LEU A 188 -3.45 -6.81 -6.56
CA LEU A 188 -3.43 -7.94 -7.50
C LEU A 188 -2.32 -8.92 -7.14
N GLY A 189 -2.65 -10.00 -6.45
CA GLY A 189 -1.68 -11.02 -6.04
C GLY A 189 -1.62 -12.24 -6.96
N HIS A 190 -0.41 -12.70 -7.25
CA HIS A 190 -0.10 -13.92 -7.99
C HIS A 190 0.82 -14.85 -7.18
N PRO A 191 0.45 -16.12 -6.96
CA PRO A 191 1.28 -17.05 -6.21
C PRO A 191 2.61 -17.35 -6.92
N VAL A 192 3.66 -17.52 -6.13
CA VAL A 192 5.00 -17.91 -6.59
C VAL A 192 5.08 -19.44 -6.65
N HIS A 193 4.80 -20.00 -7.80
CA HIS A 193 4.90 -21.43 -8.04
C HIS A 193 6.35 -21.93 -7.98
N ARG A 194 6.51 -23.21 -7.62
CA ARG A 194 7.81 -23.89 -7.59
C ARG A 194 8.52 -23.85 -8.94
N HIS A 195 7.78 -23.97 -10.04
CA HIS A 195 8.35 -24.07 -11.37
C HIS A 195 8.62 -22.72 -12.00
N ARG A 196 9.70 -22.64 -12.78
CA ARG A 196 10.05 -21.43 -13.52
C ARG A 196 8.97 -21.10 -14.56
N ALA A 197 8.44 -19.88 -14.50
CA ALA A 197 7.56 -19.35 -15.53
C ALA A 197 8.36 -19.11 -16.82
N ARG A 198 7.89 -19.65 -17.94
CA ARG A 198 8.58 -19.51 -19.24
C ARG A 198 8.40 -18.10 -19.80
N VAL A 199 9.51 -17.47 -20.17
CA VAL A 199 9.53 -16.21 -20.93
C VAL A 199 9.44 -16.54 -22.42
N PRO A 200 8.50 -15.93 -23.19
CA PRO A 200 8.41 -16.14 -24.63
C PRO A 200 9.73 -15.83 -25.35
N ARG A 201 10.11 -16.67 -26.32
CA ARG A 201 11.34 -16.47 -27.11
C ARG A 201 11.33 -15.18 -27.93
N ALA A 202 10.16 -14.69 -28.32
CA ALA A 202 10.00 -13.41 -29.00
C ALA A 202 10.31 -12.20 -28.11
N HIS A 203 10.45 -12.35 -26.79
CA HIS A 203 10.68 -11.24 -25.88
C HIS A 203 12.09 -11.28 -25.29
N ARG A 204 12.67 -10.10 -25.06
CA ARG A 204 13.92 -9.91 -24.33
C ARG A 204 13.63 -9.13 -23.05
N VAL A 205 14.15 -9.61 -21.92
CA VAL A 205 14.09 -8.91 -20.62
C VAL A 205 15.49 -8.43 -20.28
N LEU A 206 15.61 -7.15 -19.92
CA LEU A 206 16.83 -6.48 -19.53
C LEU A 206 16.66 -5.93 -18.13
N GLN A 207 17.66 -6.10 -17.27
CA GLN A 207 17.72 -5.39 -15.99
C GLN A 207 18.40 -4.04 -16.22
N LEU A 208 17.73 -2.97 -15.84
CA LEU A 208 18.26 -1.61 -15.96
C LEU A 208 19.07 -1.27 -14.70
N PRO A 209 20.30 -0.74 -14.83
CA PRO A 209 21.00 -0.12 -13.71
C PRO A 209 20.15 1.01 -13.09
N PRO A 210 20.22 1.27 -11.77
CA PRO A 210 19.36 2.26 -11.12
C PRO A 210 19.38 3.66 -11.74
N PRO A 211 20.52 4.24 -12.18
CA PRO A 211 20.52 5.53 -12.86
C PRO A 211 19.75 5.51 -14.19
N LEU A 212 19.87 4.42 -14.96
CA LEU A 212 19.14 4.25 -16.22
C LEU A 212 17.64 4.00 -15.98
N ALA A 213 17.30 3.25 -14.93
CA ALA A 213 15.91 3.06 -14.50
C ALA A 213 15.26 4.39 -14.10
N ALA A 214 15.96 5.22 -13.33
CA ALA A 214 15.48 6.54 -12.94
C ALA A 214 15.27 7.44 -14.16
N ALA A 215 16.21 7.47 -15.10
CA ALA A 215 16.08 8.21 -16.35
C ALA A 215 14.90 7.70 -17.20
N ALA A 216 14.71 6.38 -17.29
CA ALA A 216 13.58 5.78 -18.00
C ALA A 216 12.25 6.19 -17.37
N TYR A 217 12.08 6.07 -16.05
CA TYR A 217 10.87 6.52 -15.38
C TYR A 217 10.65 8.04 -15.50
N ALA A 218 11.70 8.84 -15.40
CA ALA A 218 11.63 10.28 -15.60
C ALA A 218 11.30 10.69 -17.05
N ALA A 219 11.52 9.83 -18.04
CA ALA A 219 11.05 10.05 -19.41
C ALA A 219 9.60 9.60 -19.60
N LEU A 220 9.23 8.45 -19.02
CA LEU A 220 7.93 7.82 -19.23
C LEU A 220 6.80 8.47 -18.42
N LEU A 221 7.04 8.76 -17.14
CA LEU A 221 6.04 9.31 -16.23
C LEU A 221 5.62 10.74 -16.62
N PRO A 222 6.52 11.63 -17.10
CA PRO A 222 6.15 12.95 -17.63
C PRO A 222 5.68 12.95 -19.09
N ALA A 223 6.12 12.02 -19.96
CA ALA A 223 5.59 11.93 -21.32
C ALA A 223 4.13 11.45 -21.33
N ALA A 224 3.72 10.65 -20.34
CA ALA A 224 2.31 10.35 -20.06
C ALA A 224 1.50 11.60 -19.63
N ALA A 225 2.16 12.69 -19.19
CA ALA A 225 1.51 13.93 -18.76
C ALA A 225 1.13 14.88 -19.91
N ALA A 226 1.58 14.61 -21.15
CA ALA A 226 0.99 15.23 -22.34
C ALA A 226 -0.38 14.62 -22.68
N ALA A 227 -0.68 13.44 -22.13
CA ALA A 227 -2.00 12.82 -22.13
C ALA A 227 -2.67 13.04 -20.76
N ALA A 228 -3.99 12.81 -20.68
CA ALA A 228 -4.83 12.96 -19.48
C ALA A 228 -4.50 11.98 -18.32
N ALA A 229 -3.25 11.49 -18.22
CA ALA A 229 -2.84 10.32 -17.44
C ALA A 229 -1.53 10.55 -16.68
N ALA A 230 -1.26 11.77 -16.19
CA ALA A 230 -0.07 12.04 -15.39
C ALA A 230 -0.14 11.24 -14.07
N PRO A 231 0.92 10.48 -13.70
CA PRO A 231 0.87 9.61 -12.55
C PRO A 231 0.84 10.40 -11.24
N GLU A 232 -0.06 10.00 -10.35
CA GLU A 232 -0.16 10.52 -8.99
C GLU A 232 0.76 9.74 -8.04
N PHE A 233 1.19 10.40 -6.97
CA PHE A 233 2.01 9.84 -5.89
C PHE A 233 3.41 9.36 -6.26
N VAL A 234 3.94 9.76 -7.42
CA VAL A 234 5.34 9.44 -7.75
C VAL A 234 6.24 10.19 -6.76
N PRO A 235 7.10 9.49 -5.99
CA PRO A 235 7.91 10.13 -4.98
C PRO A 235 9.05 10.92 -5.63
N ALA A 236 9.36 12.10 -5.10
CA ALA A 236 10.45 12.95 -5.60
C ALA A 236 11.83 12.25 -5.47
N ASP A 237 11.96 11.34 -4.51
CA ASP A 237 13.16 10.52 -4.28
C ASP A 237 13.10 9.15 -5.00
N LEU A 238 12.31 9.03 -6.09
CA LEU A 238 12.25 7.81 -6.91
C LEU A 238 13.63 7.22 -7.26
N PRO A 239 14.68 7.99 -7.60
CA PRO A 239 16.01 7.42 -7.82
C PRO A 239 16.56 6.65 -6.61
N ALA A 240 16.34 7.16 -5.39
CA ALA A 240 16.76 6.49 -4.15
C ALA A 240 15.94 5.22 -3.90
N LEU A 241 14.64 5.24 -4.19
CA LEU A 241 13.80 4.04 -4.14
C LEU A 241 14.29 2.96 -5.13
N LEU A 242 14.64 3.33 -6.36
CA LEU A 242 15.14 2.38 -7.37
C LEU A 242 16.51 1.80 -7.01
N ALA A 243 17.35 2.56 -6.30
CA ALA A 243 18.65 2.10 -5.80
C ALA A 243 18.57 1.41 -4.41
N HIS A 244 17.39 1.36 -3.80
CA HIS A 244 17.23 0.82 -2.44
C HIS A 244 17.57 -0.67 -2.38
N LYS A 245 18.18 -1.13 -1.28
CA LYS A 245 18.62 -2.52 -1.09
C LYS A 245 17.50 -3.58 -1.18
N LEU A 246 16.26 -3.17 -0.91
CA LEU A 246 15.08 -4.03 -1.03
C LEU A 246 14.51 -4.02 -2.45
N THR A 247 14.91 -3.08 -3.31
CA THR A 247 14.60 -3.12 -4.74
C THR A 247 15.45 -4.20 -5.40
N ARG A 248 14.79 -5.27 -5.83
CA ARG A 248 15.40 -6.42 -6.52
C ARG A 248 15.75 -6.14 -7.98
N GLY A 249 15.33 -4.99 -8.50
CA GLY A 249 15.72 -4.48 -9.80
C GLY A 249 14.57 -3.85 -10.56
N THR A 250 14.92 -3.05 -11.57
CA THR A 250 14.01 -2.55 -12.59
C THR A 250 14.26 -3.31 -13.88
N TYR A 251 13.19 -3.77 -14.52
CA TYR A 251 13.25 -4.66 -15.67
C TYR A 251 12.48 -4.06 -16.84
N LEU A 252 13.12 -4.05 -18.00
CA LEU A 252 12.58 -3.63 -19.29
C LEU A 252 12.33 -4.88 -20.15
N ALA A 253 11.13 -5.01 -20.70
CA ALA A 253 10.81 -6.02 -21.71
C ALA A 253 10.57 -5.34 -23.05
N VAL A 254 11.19 -5.89 -24.09
CA VAL A 254 11.02 -5.46 -25.49
C VAL A 254 10.82 -6.69 -26.38
N GLU A 255 10.23 -6.47 -27.55
CA GLU A 255 10.19 -7.48 -28.60
C GLU A 255 11.60 -7.70 -29.17
N ARG A 256 11.93 -8.95 -29.48
CA ARG A 256 13.12 -9.28 -30.27
C ARG A 256 12.80 -8.99 -31.73
N SER A 257 13.07 -7.78 -32.18
CA SER A 257 13.04 -7.45 -33.60
C SER A 257 14.30 -7.98 -34.30
N PRO A 258 14.20 -8.54 -35.51
CA PRO A 258 15.37 -8.94 -36.31
C PRO A 258 16.12 -7.76 -36.95
N GLY A 259 15.69 -6.51 -36.75
CA GLY A 259 16.29 -5.31 -37.33
C GLY A 259 16.75 -4.27 -36.29
N ALA A 260 17.63 -3.35 -36.70
CA ALA A 260 18.30 -2.35 -35.87
C ALA A 260 17.43 -1.14 -35.43
N GLY A 261 16.11 -1.19 -35.65
CA GLY A 261 15.18 -0.12 -35.26
C GLY A 261 14.87 -0.11 -33.77
N ALA A 262 14.45 1.06 -33.26
CA ALA A 262 13.94 1.17 -31.89
C ALA A 262 12.69 0.29 -31.71
N PRO A 263 12.53 -0.38 -30.56
CA PRO A 263 11.36 -1.23 -30.33
C PRO A 263 10.08 -0.40 -30.29
N SER A 264 9.08 -0.79 -31.08
CA SER A 264 7.77 -0.12 -31.13
C SER A 264 6.90 -0.41 -29.91
N SER A 265 7.19 -1.50 -29.19
CA SER A 265 6.52 -1.87 -27.95
C SER A 265 7.53 -2.16 -26.84
N PHE A 266 7.22 -1.70 -25.63
CA PHE A 266 8.01 -2.02 -24.45
C PHE A 266 7.13 -2.07 -23.19
N ALA A 267 7.65 -2.70 -22.15
CA ALA A 267 7.11 -2.59 -20.80
C ALA A 267 8.25 -2.42 -19.79
N VAL A 268 8.00 -1.72 -18.70
CA VAL A 268 8.94 -1.57 -17.59
C VAL A 268 8.20 -1.76 -16.26
N LEU A 269 8.86 -2.41 -15.30
CA LEU A 269 8.43 -2.46 -13.90
C LEU A 269 9.62 -2.61 -12.98
N SER A 270 9.41 -2.32 -11.70
CA SER A 270 10.39 -2.56 -10.64
C SER A 270 9.84 -3.55 -9.61
N VAL A 271 10.74 -4.29 -8.96
CA VAL A 271 10.40 -5.33 -7.98
C VAL A 271 10.99 -4.96 -6.63
N TYR A 272 10.17 -4.95 -5.57
CA TYR A 272 10.57 -4.66 -4.21
C TYR A 272 10.35 -5.87 -3.29
N ASP A 273 11.29 -6.15 -2.41
CA ASP A 273 11.23 -7.21 -1.41
C ASP A 273 10.56 -6.70 -0.13
N ALA A 274 9.27 -7.00 0.04
CA ALA A 274 8.50 -6.69 1.24
C ALA A 274 8.42 -7.89 2.21
N THR A 275 9.21 -8.95 2.00
CA THR A 275 9.09 -10.20 2.80
C THR A 275 9.45 -10.04 4.28
N ARG A 276 10.10 -8.93 4.64
CA ARG A 276 10.48 -8.59 6.02
C ARG A 276 9.59 -7.55 6.67
N SER A 277 8.73 -6.87 5.91
CA SER A 277 7.86 -5.80 6.41
C SER A 277 6.39 -6.21 6.38
N LEU A 278 6.00 -6.99 5.36
CA LEU A 278 4.63 -7.42 5.13
C LEU A 278 4.54 -8.95 5.07
N SER A 279 3.64 -9.51 5.87
CA SER A 279 3.23 -10.90 5.75
C SER A 279 1.75 -11.00 5.43
N PHE A 280 1.39 -12.08 4.76
CA PHE A 280 0.01 -12.43 4.48
C PHE A 280 -0.27 -13.84 4.95
N ARG A 281 -1.55 -14.13 5.17
CA ARG A 281 -2.02 -15.48 5.46
C ARG A 281 -3.41 -15.67 4.88
N VAL A 282 -3.67 -16.86 4.37
CA VAL A 282 -5.00 -17.25 3.90
C VAL A 282 -5.73 -18.02 5.01
N GLY A 283 -6.85 -17.48 5.48
CA GLY A 283 -7.73 -18.10 6.48
C GLY A 283 -8.98 -18.74 5.87
N GLY A 284 -9.74 -19.47 6.69
CA GLY A 284 -11.06 -20.00 6.30
C GLY A 284 -11.06 -21.29 5.43
N ALA A 285 -9.89 -21.83 5.07
CA ALA A 285 -9.80 -23.06 4.29
C ALA A 285 -10.17 -24.32 5.10
N GLN A 286 -10.98 -25.20 4.50
CA GLN A 286 -11.35 -26.49 5.10
C GLN A 286 -10.11 -27.42 5.28
N PRO A 287 -10.06 -28.27 6.32
CA PRO A 287 -8.91 -29.15 6.59
C PRO A 287 -8.54 -30.06 5.41
N LEU A 288 -9.53 -30.64 4.73
CA LEU A 288 -9.31 -31.49 3.56
C LEU A 288 -8.63 -30.74 2.40
N LEU A 289 -9.03 -29.48 2.15
CA LEU A 289 -8.39 -28.64 1.15
C LEU A 289 -6.94 -28.30 1.54
N ARG A 290 -6.69 -28.05 2.82
CA ARG A 290 -5.32 -27.82 3.32
C ARG A 290 -4.45 -29.06 3.13
N ALA A 291 -4.98 -30.23 3.44
CA ALA A 291 -4.30 -31.52 3.28
C ALA A 291 -4.04 -31.85 1.81
N SER A 292 -5.01 -31.65 0.91
CA SER A 292 -4.85 -31.91 -0.52
C SER A 292 -3.80 -30.99 -1.16
N LEU A 293 -3.79 -29.70 -0.81
CA LEU A 293 -2.76 -28.77 -1.27
C LEU A 293 -1.38 -29.11 -0.69
N ALA A 294 -1.31 -29.58 0.55
CA ALA A 294 -0.06 -30.07 1.15
C ALA A 294 0.46 -31.33 0.44
N ALA A 295 -0.43 -32.26 0.09
CA ALA A 295 -0.11 -33.45 -0.70
C ALA A 295 0.38 -33.07 -2.11
N ALA A 296 -0.31 -32.15 -2.79
CA ALA A 296 0.12 -31.63 -4.09
C ALA A 296 1.52 -31.00 -4.02
N ARG A 297 1.80 -30.19 -3.00
CA ARG A 297 3.15 -29.64 -2.74
C ARG A 297 4.19 -30.72 -2.45
N ALA A 298 3.82 -31.79 -1.76
CA ALA A 298 4.73 -32.90 -1.46
C ALA A 298 5.03 -33.73 -2.72
N LEU A 299 4.03 -33.98 -3.55
CA LEU A 299 4.17 -34.64 -4.84
C LEU A 299 5.06 -33.80 -5.78
N ASP A 300 4.81 -32.50 -5.89
CA ASP A 300 5.61 -31.61 -6.72
C ASP A 300 7.07 -31.49 -6.24
N ARG A 301 7.30 -31.66 -4.93
CA ARG A 301 8.63 -31.76 -4.33
C ARG A 301 9.37 -33.03 -4.70
N ARG A 302 8.67 -34.17 -4.66
CA ARG A 302 9.25 -35.51 -4.89
C ARG A 302 9.37 -35.86 -6.38
N ALA A 303 8.47 -35.34 -7.21
CA ALA A 303 8.37 -35.61 -8.64
C ALA A 303 8.32 -34.33 -9.49
N PRO A 304 9.36 -33.48 -9.46
CA PRO A 304 9.33 -32.17 -10.14
C PRO A 304 9.19 -32.26 -11.68
N TRP A 305 9.50 -33.40 -12.29
CA TRP A 305 9.31 -33.64 -13.72
C TRP A 305 7.83 -33.65 -14.14
N LEU A 306 6.91 -34.00 -13.22
CA LEU A 306 5.47 -33.98 -13.47
C LEU A 306 4.90 -32.56 -13.55
N ARG A 307 5.66 -31.55 -13.10
CA ARG A 307 5.27 -30.13 -13.12
C ARG A 307 3.88 -29.89 -12.53
N VAL A 308 3.60 -30.54 -11.41
CA VAL A 308 2.32 -30.41 -10.73
C VAL A 308 2.11 -28.93 -10.38
N PRO A 309 0.97 -28.32 -10.74
CA PRO A 309 0.70 -26.91 -10.45
C PRO A 309 0.41 -26.73 -8.94
N SER A 310 1.46 -26.77 -8.13
CA SER A 310 1.37 -26.59 -6.69
C SER A 310 1.46 -25.10 -6.32
N VAL A 311 0.63 -24.68 -5.35
CA VAL A 311 0.71 -23.35 -4.74
C VAL A 311 1.56 -23.42 -3.47
N PRO A 312 2.30 -22.36 -3.11
CA PRO A 312 2.98 -22.24 -1.83
C PRO A 312 2.09 -22.55 -0.63
N ASP A 313 2.70 -22.77 0.54
CA ASP A 313 1.92 -22.91 1.77
C ASP A 313 1.40 -21.54 2.23
N VAL A 314 0.27 -21.13 1.65
CA VAL A 314 -0.37 -19.85 1.91
C VAL A 314 -1.20 -19.82 3.19
N PHE A 315 -1.26 -20.94 3.93
CA PHE A 315 -2.03 -21.04 5.17
C PHE A 315 -1.21 -20.70 6.42
N ARG A 316 0.10 -20.53 6.26
CA ARG A 316 1.03 -19.97 7.24
C ARG A 316 1.41 -18.55 6.81
N PRO A 317 1.90 -17.67 7.70
CA PRO A 317 2.40 -16.37 7.30
C PRO A 317 3.45 -16.48 6.19
N PHE A 318 3.29 -15.68 5.14
CA PHE A 318 4.18 -15.64 3.98
C PHE A 318 4.43 -14.20 3.53
N GLY A 319 5.62 -13.91 3.02
CA GLY A 319 5.96 -12.59 2.48
C GLY A 319 5.58 -12.45 1.00
N ALA A 320 5.69 -11.21 0.51
CA ALA A 320 5.45 -10.90 -0.90
C ALA A 320 6.54 -10.02 -1.51
N TYR A 321 6.68 -10.11 -2.83
CA TYR A 321 7.39 -9.12 -3.64
C TYR A 321 6.37 -8.17 -4.27
N LEU A 322 6.60 -6.87 -4.15
CA LEU A 322 5.72 -5.84 -4.67
C LEU A 322 6.24 -5.35 -6.02
N LEU A 323 5.37 -5.33 -7.02
CA LEU A 323 5.62 -4.72 -8.32
C LEU A 323 5.17 -3.27 -8.26
N TYR A 324 6.04 -2.36 -8.69
CA TYR A 324 5.74 -0.93 -8.69
C TYR A 324 6.32 -0.24 -9.93
N GLY A 325 5.80 0.95 -10.23
CA GLY A 325 6.14 1.67 -11.46
C GLY A 325 5.84 0.84 -12.71
N LEU A 326 4.67 0.22 -12.79
CA LEU A 326 4.26 -0.55 -13.96
C LEU A 326 3.98 0.44 -15.10
N HIS A 327 4.58 0.20 -16.26
CA HIS A 327 4.29 0.97 -17.46
C HIS A 327 4.46 0.09 -18.70
N MET A 328 3.63 0.31 -19.70
CA MET A 328 3.71 -0.39 -20.98
C MET A 328 3.29 0.53 -22.12
N SER A 329 3.88 0.32 -23.29
CA SER A 329 3.62 1.08 -24.50
C SER A 329 3.67 0.18 -25.72
N GLY A 330 2.94 0.58 -26.76
CA GLY A 330 2.83 -0.12 -28.04
C GLY A 330 1.85 -1.32 -28.03
N PRO A 331 1.52 -1.86 -29.21
CA PRO A 331 0.53 -2.93 -29.37
C PRO A 331 0.86 -4.22 -28.59
N ALA A 332 2.15 -4.54 -28.41
CA ALA A 332 2.58 -5.71 -27.64
C ALA A 332 2.77 -5.43 -26.15
N GLY A 333 2.50 -4.20 -25.67
CA GLY A 333 2.77 -3.76 -24.29
C GLY A 333 2.20 -4.71 -23.22
N ALA A 334 0.94 -5.14 -23.36
CA ALA A 334 0.31 -6.07 -22.41
C ALA A 334 0.96 -7.48 -22.41
N ALA A 335 1.50 -7.94 -23.53
CA ALA A 335 2.23 -9.21 -23.61
C ALA A 335 3.64 -9.10 -22.99
N LEU A 336 4.28 -7.95 -23.16
CA LEU A 336 5.58 -7.63 -22.56
C LEU A 336 5.46 -7.45 -21.04
N LEU A 337 4.42 -6.76 -20.56
CA LEU A 337 4.16 -6.62 -19.13
C LEU A 337 3.88 -7.97 -18.46
N ARG A 338 3.06 -8.83 -19.07
CA ARG A 338 2.90 -10.23 -18.61
C ARG A 338 4.22 -10.99 -18.55
N THR A 339 5.14 -10.70 -19.46
CA THR A 339 6.47 -11.30 -19.48
C THR A 339 7.33 -10.81 -18.32
N LEU A 340 7.24 -9.52 -17.97
CA LEU A 340 7.87 -8.99 -16.77
C LEU A 340 7.28 -9.57 -15.48
N CYS A 341 5.96 -9.76 -15.40
CA CYS A 341 5.34 -10.44 -14.25
C CYS A 341 5.87 -11.88 -14.09
N ARG A 342 6.04 -12.63 -15.20
CA ARG A 342 6.69 -13.96 -15.17
C ARG A 342 8.16 -13.88 -14.76
N HIS A 343 8.86 -12.84 -15.17
CA HIS A 343 10.24 -12.59 -14.74
C HIS A 343 10.30 -12.31 -13.23
N ALA A 344 9.47 -11.41 -12.72
CA ALA A 344 9.40 -11.09 -11.30
C ALA A 344 9.01 -12.29 -10.44
N HIS A 345 8.06 -13.13 -10.90
CA HIS A 345 7.79 -14.44 -10.31
C HIS A 345 9.06 -15.30 -10.20
N ASN A 346 9.87 -15.34 -11.25
CA ASN A 346 11.10 -16.11 -11.26
C ASN A 346 12.20 -15.54 -10.35
N VAL A 347 12.22 -14.23 -10.13
CA VAL A 347 13.07 -13.56 -9.14
C VAL A 347 12.60 -13.92 -7.73
N ALA A 348 11.30 -13.78 -7.47
CA ALA A 348 10.67 -14.09 -6.19
C ALA A 348 10.83 -15.55 -5.76
N ARG A 349 10.79 -16.50 -6.70
CA ARG A 349 11.00 -17.94 -6.44
C ARG A 349 12.32 -18.22 -5.72
N ASN A 350 13.35 -17.39 -5.90
CA ASN A 350 14.64 -17.59 -5.26
C ASN A 350 14.64 -17.18 -3.77
N ASN A 351 13.56 -16.58 -3.27
CA ASN A 351 13.38 -16.25 -1.86
C ASN A 351 12.31 -17.19 -1.24
N PRO A 352 12.68 -18.12 -0.34
CA PRO A 352 11.74 -19.06 0.26
C PRO A 352 10.69 -18.40 1.17
N ALA A 353 10.93 -17.17 1.64
CA ALA A 353 9.95 -16.40 2.40
C ALA A 353 8.88 -15.75 1.51
N CYS A 354 9.09 -15.70 0.18
CA CYS A 354 8.17 -15.08 -0.76
C CYS A 354 7.21 -16.11 -1.36
N ALA A 355 5.91 -15.98 -1.08
CA ALA A 355 4.89 -16.85 -1.67
C ALA A 355 4.00 -16.16 -2.70
N VAL A 356 4.02 -14.83 -2.78
CA VAL A 356 3.19 -14.04 -3.69
C VAL A 356 4.01 -12.91 -4.31
N VAL A 357 3.78 -12.65 -5.60
CA VAL A 357 4.13 -11.38 -6.24
C VAL A 357 2.85 -10.58 -6.37
N ALA A 358 2.84 -9.34 -5.91
CA ALA A 358 1.65 -8.49 -5.91
C ALA A 358 1.91 -7.13 -6.54
N ALA A 359 0.86 -6.49 -7.05
CA ALA A 359 0.90 -5.12 -7.53
C ALA A 359 -0.34 -4.38 -7.03
N ASP A 360 -0.17 -3.14 -6.60
CA ASP A 360 -1.29 -2.21 -6.40
C ASP A 360 -1.40 -1.32 -7.61
N VAL A 361 -2.57 -1.32 -8.24
CA VAL A 361 -2.84 -0.59 -9.48
C VAL A 361 -4.15 0.16 -9.39
N ALA A 362 -4.26 1.29 -10.08
CA ALA A 362 -5.56 1.95 -10.24
C ALA A 362 -6.51 1.03 -11.03
N PRO A 363 -7.84 1.06 -10.77
CA PRO A 363 -8.80 0.25 -11.50
C PRO A 363 -8.78 0.48 -13.01
N ASP A 364 -8.55 1.73 -13.41
CA ASP A 364 -8.54 2.18 -14.81
C ASP A 364 -7.14 2.16 -15.44
N ASP A 365 -6.12 1.68 -14.71
CA ASP A 365 -4.78 1.50 -15.26
C ASP A 365 -4.80 0.36 -16.28
N PRO A 366 -4.38 0.59 -17.54
CA PRO A 366 -4.25 -0.47 -18.53
C PRO A 366 -3.40 -1.65 -18.04
N ALA A 367 -2.44 -1.42 -17.15
CA ALA A 367 -1.61 -2.45 -16.53
C ALA A 367 -2.44 -3.46 -15.72
N ALA A 368 -3.56 -3.05 -15.11
CA ALA A 368 -4.40 -3.91 -14.28
C ALA A 368 -4.92 -5.13 -15.04
N ALA A 369 -5.24 -4.97 -16.34
CA ALA A 369 -5.69 -6.07 -17.19
C ALA A 369 -4.55 -7.03 -17.59
N ALA A 370 -3.30 -6.56 -17.59
CA ALA A 370 -2.13 -7.34 -17.98
C ALA A 370 -1.46 -8.07 -16.82
N VAL A 371 -1.59 -7.58 -15.58
CA VAL A 371 -1.01 -8.22 -14.39
C VAL A 371 -1.73 -9.54 -14.10
N PRO A 372 -1.05 -10.70 -14.21
CA PRO A 372 -1.63 -11.98 -13.84
C PRO A 372 -1.93 -11.98 -12.34
N HIS A 373 -3.13 -12.40 -11.96
CA HIS A 373 -3.53 -12.44 -10.56
C HIS A 373 -4.56 -13.54 -10.32
N TRP A 374 -4.70 -13.95 -9.07
CA TRP A 374 -5.72 -14.89 -8.63
C TRP A 374 -6.68 -14.16 -7.71
N ARG A 375 -7.99 -14.32 -7.93
CA ARG A 375 -9.02 -13.66 -7.11
C ARG A 375 -8.83 -13.86 -5.61
N ARG A 376 -8.33 -15.04 -5.18
CA ARG A 376 -8.10 -15.36 -3.75
C ARG A 376 -6.92 -14.62 -3.11
N PHE A 377 -6.01 -14.08 -3.93
CA PHE A 377 -4.87 -13.28 -3.49
C PHE A 377 -5.02 -11.81 -3.91
N SER A 378 -6.21 -11.41 -4.37
CA SER A 378 -6.47 -10.05 -4.84
C SER A 378 -7.56 -9.42 -3.99
N CYS A 379 -7.51 -8.10 -3.84
CA CYS A 379 -8.46 -7.29 -3.08
C CYS A 379 -8.86 -6.07 -3.91
N ASP A 380 -10.15 -5.76 -3.96
CA ASP A 380 -10.72 -4.55 -4.56
C ASP A 380 -11.53 -3.73 -3.54
N GLU A 381 -11.40 -4.06 -2.24
CA GLU A 381 -12.03 -3.30 -1.16
C GLU A 381 -11.18 -2.09 -0.73
N ASP A 382 -9.95 -1.92 -1.22
CA ASP A 382 -9.07 -0.84 -0.77
C ASP A 382 -9.62 0.54 -1.16
N VAL A 383 -9.68 1.41 -0.16
CA VAL A 383 -10.21 2.76 -0.24
C VAL A 383 -9.18 3.70 0.34
N TRP A 384 -8.75 4.67 -0.47
CA TRP A 384 -7.90 5.77 -0.05
C TRP A 384 -8.78 6.99 0.18
N CYS A 385 -8.56 7.66 1.31
CA CYS A 385 -9.18 8.94 1.62
C CYS A 385 -8.09 10.01 1.75
N ILE A 386 -8.42 11.25 1.42
CA ILE A 386 -7.51 12.40 1.47
C ILE A 386 -8.16 13.57 2.20
N LYS A 387 -7.34 14.39 2.87
CA LYS A 387 -7.74 15.64 3.48
C LYS A 387 -6.67 16.70 3.24
N LYS A 388 -7.09 17.92 2.89
CA LYS A 388 -6.22 19.09 2.93
C LYS A 388 -5.98 19.48 4.40
N ILE A 389 -4.73 19.51 4.82
CA ILE A 389 -4.34 19.88 6.19
C ILE A 389 -3.65 21.25 6.16
N THR A 390 -3.98 22.12 7.09
CA THR A 390 -3.44 23.47 7.15
C THR A 390 -1.97 23.41 7.55
N SER A 391 -1.06 23.70 6.63
CA SER A 391 0.35 23.86 6.98
C SER A 391 0.51 25.11 7.84
N VAL A 392 0.97 24.95 9.08
CA VAL A 392 1.38 26.11 9.88
C VAL A 392 2.69 26.60 9.27
N ALA A 393 2.65 27.73 8.56
CA ALA A 393 3.87 28.33 8.05
C ALA A 393 4.79 28.61 9.26
N ALA A 394 6.09 28.34 9.10
CA ALA A 394 7.10 28.45 10.18
C ALA A 394 7.21 29.85 10.83
N ASN A 395 6.48 30.85 10.32
CA ASN A 395 6.49 32.23 10.79
C ASN A 395 5.07 32.71 11.16
N GLY A 396 4.34 32.01 12.05
CA GLY A 396 3.20 32.54 12.84
C GLY A 396 1.96 33.11 12.10
N ASN A 397 2.06 33.37 10.81
CA ASN A 397 1.00 33.91 9.97
C ASN A 397 0.43 32.72 9.20
N ALA A 398 -0.82 32.38 9.50
CA ALA A 398 -1.64 31.62 8.59
C ALA A 398 -1.72 32.42 7.28
N ALA A 399 -0.90 32.08 6.30
CA ALA A 399 -1.05 32.65 4.97
C ALA A 399 -2.48 32.30 4.53
N PRO A 400 -3.30 33.29 4.12
CA PRO A 400 -4.60 32.98 3.57
C PRO A 400 -4.37 32.00 2.42
N ALA A 401 -5.14 30.91 2.40
CA ALA A 401 -5.13 29.98 1.29
C ALA A 401 -5.39 30.82 0.03
N ALA A 402 -4.33 31.09 -0.74
CA ALA A 402 -4.48 31.65 -2.07
C ALA A 402 -5.55 30.79 -2.74
N GLY A 403 -6.58 31.44 -3.29
CA GLY A 403 -7.71 30.75 -3.92
C GLY A 403 -7.19 29.71 -4.89
N ASP A 404 -7.17 28.46 -4.46
CA ASP A 404 -6.53 27.36 -5.17
C ASP A 404 -7.67 26.67 -5.90
N ASP A 405 -7.97 27.13 -7.12
CA ASP A 405 -8.92 26.50 -8.06
C ASP A 405 -8.52 25.03 -8.38
N ASP A 406 -7.41 24.54 -7.84
CA ASP A 406 -6.91 23.18 -7.95
C ASP A 406 -6.84 22.52 -6.56
N ASP A 407 -7.98 22.16 -5.96
CA ASP A 407 -7.95 21.32 -4.76
C ASP A 407 -7.73 19.85 -5.15
N TRP A 408 -6.58 19.28 -4.76
CA TRP A 408 -6.27 17.88 -5.04
C TRP A 408 -7.33 16.92 -4.50
N THR A 409 -8.06 17.28 -3.44
CA THR A 409 -9.09 16.40 -2.85
C THR A 409 -10.30 16.16 -3.76
N THR A 410 -10.55 17.06 -4.72
CA THR A 410 -11.65 16.98 -5.69
C THR A 410 -11.17 16.65 -7.10
N ALA A 411 -9.86 16.49 -7.29
CA ALA A 411 -9.28 16.19 -8.59
C ALA A 411 -9.75 14.82 -9.12
N PRO A 412 -10.13 14.74 -10.42
CA PRO A 412 -10.52 13.48 -11.03
C PRO A 412 -9.38 12.46 -10.90
N PRO A 413 -9.69 11.16 -10.73
CA PRO A 413 -8.66 10.13 -10.67
C PRO A 413 -7.80 10.10 -11.93
N SER A 414 -6.48 10.11 -11.76
CA SER A 414 -5.57 9.70 -12.83
C SER A 414 -5.73 8.20 -13.11
N SER A 415 -5.54 7.80 -14.37
CA SER A 415 -5.50 6.38 -14.75
C SER A 415 -4.26 5.67 -14.22
N VAL A 416 -3.24 6.40 -13.78
CA VAL A 416 -2.01 5.83 -13.21
C VAL A 416 -1.81 6.32 -11.78
N LEU A 417 -1.79 5.37 -10.85
CA LEU A 417 -1.53 5.59 -9.43
C LEU A 417 -0.22 4.92 -9.06
N PHE A 418 0.78 5.69 -8.64
CA PHE A 418 2.03 5.13 -8.14
C PHE A 418 1.89 4.79 -6.66
N VAL A 419 1.94 3.51 -6.33
CA VAL A 419 1.99 3.04 -4.93
C VAL A 419 3.44 2.77 -4.55
N ASP A 420 3.92 3.47 -3.52
CA ASP A 420 5.30 3.32 -3.05
C ASP A 420 5.43 2.04 -2.21
N PRO A 421 6.28 1.08 -2.62
CA PRO A 421 6.39 -0.20 -1.94
C PRO A 421 7.00 -0.07 -0.52
N ARG A 422 7.55 1.09 -0.14
CA ARG A 422 8.07 1.34 1.21
C ARG A 422 6.98 1.50 2.27
N GLU A 423 5.73 1.70 1.88
CA GLU A 423 4.58 1.91 2.79
C GLU A 423 3.97 0.60 3.35
N PHE A 424 4.59 -0.53 3.02
CA PHE A 424 4.10 -1.89 3.29
C PHE A 424 4.91 -2.67 4.30
#